data_AF-A0A519JZM4-F1
#
_entry.id   AF-A0A519JZM4-F1
#
_cell.length_a   1.000
_cell.length_b   1.000
_cell.length_c   1.000
_cell.angle_alpha   90.00
_cell.angle_beta   90.00
_cell.angle_gamma   90.00
#
_symmetry.space_group_name_H-M   'P 1'
#
loop_
_entity.id
_entity.type
_entity.pdbx_description
1 polymer ?
#
loop_
_entity_poly.entity_id
_entity_poly.type
_entity_poly.pdbx_seq_one_letter_code
_entity_poly.pdbx_strand_id
1 'polypeptide(L)'
;MKRILLILLIFPCALFSQTSADAGTKVEVFFEFDKYFLNDESVQTLEKTLQQNPNIIVSKIYGYCDWKGSNSYNDTLSVRRVNEVYHFLRNKGIKIKPGYETKGFGEDFKQSEVQAENRKVVVMYEQLQPEQPDDSRKALADLVKNAAAGDKIKLKNINFLNNSAILVPKSKPVLYDLLCVMEENPTLKIEIQGHICCQTQADQYDVSSARARAVYMFLLRNKIDRKRLSFKGFGITRPIHPIPEKSEEEADENRRVEIMIVAK
;
A
#
# COMPACT_ATOMS: atom_id res chain seq x y z
N MET A 1 22.06 68.51 -12.92
CA MET A 1 21.81 67.48 -11.89
C MET A 1 20.39 66.98 -12.03
N LYS A 2 20.15 65.92 -12.81
CA LYS A 2 18.84 65.27 -12.95
C LYS A 2 18.94 63.87 -12.34
N ARG A 3 18.20 63.65 -11.25
CA ARG A 3 18.10 62.36 -10.55
C ARG A 3 17.19 61.44 -11.35
N ILE A 4 17.69 60.28 -11.77
CA ILE A 4 16.90 59.22 -12.39
C ILE A 4 16.29 58.39 -11.27
N LEU A 5 14.95 58.40 -11.19
CA LEU A 5 14.16 57.62 -10.24
C LEU A 5 13.97 56.21 -10.81
N LEU A 6 14.57 55.21 -10.18
CA LEU A 6 14.42 53.80 -10.55
C LEU A 6 13.11 53.28 -9.91
N ILE A 7 12.05 53.13 -10.71
CA ILE A 7 10.79 52.53 -10.26
C ILE A 7 10.93 51.00 -10.36
N LEU A 8 11.06 50.35 -9.21
CA LEU A 8 11.01 48.90 -9.06
C LEU A 8 9.54 48.44 -9.14
N LEU A 9 9.15 47.91 -10.30
CA LEU A 9 7.86 47.23 -10.49
C LEU A 9 7.89 45.88 -9.77
N ILE A 10 7.29 45.83 -8.58
CA ILE A 10 7.02 44.59 -7.85
C ILE A 10 5.88 43.87 -8.58
N PHE A 11 6.20 42.82 -9.33
CA PHE A 11 5.20 41.90 -9.86
C PHE A 11 4.56 41.14 -8.69
N PRO A 12 3.24 41.26 -8.43
CA PRO A 12 2.59 40.44 -7.44
C PRO A 12 2.55 39.01 -7.97
N CYS A 13 3.30 38.13 -7.29
CA CYS A 13 3.29 36.70 -7.53
C CYS A 13 1.90 36.18 -7.18
N ALA A 14 1.00 36.15 -8.16
CA ALA A 14 -0.28 35.49 -8.06
C ALA A 14 -0.03 33.98 -7.89
N LEU A 15 -0.12 33.51 -6.65
CA LEU A 15 -0.21 32.10 -6.30
C LEU A 15 -1.47 31.55 -6.95
N PHE A 16 -1.32 30.96 -8.14
CA PHE A 16 -2.33 30.09 -8.72
C PHE A 16 -2.38 28.81 -7.89
N SER A 17 -3.30 28.76 -6.92
CA SER A 17 -3.75 27.51 -6.34
C SER A 17 -4.52 26.73 -7.41
N GLN A 18 -3.82 25.85 -8.14
CA GLN A 18 -4.47 24.89 -9.01
C GLN A 18 -5.14 23.83 -8.14
N THR A 19 -6.44 23.97 -7.92
CA THR A 19 -7.28 22.85 -7.51
C THR A 19 -7.45 21.92 -8.72
N SER A 20 -6.55 20.97 -8.90
CA SER A 20 -6.79 19.86 -9.82
C SER A 20 -7.77 18.91 -9.16
N ALA A 21 -8.98 18.82 -9.70
CA ALA A 21 -9.88 17.72 -9.39
C ALA A 21 -9.15 16.40 -9.69
N ASP A 22 -9.09 15.53 -8.69
CA ASP A 22 -8.31 14.29 -8.69
C ASP A 22 -8.92 13.26 -9.65
N ALA A 23 -8.65 13.42 -10.95
CA ALA A 23 -8.83 12.35 -11.91
C ALA A 23 -7.66 11.39 -11.72
N GLY A 24 -7.90 10.27 -11.04
CA GLY A 24 -6.88 9.24 -10.78
C GLY A 24 -6.03 8.94 -12.02
N THR A 25 -4.72 8.81 -11.81
CA THR A 25 -3.76 8.63 -12.91
C THR A 25 -4.07 7.32 -13.64
N LYS A 26 -4.01 7.29 -14.97
CA LYS A 26 -4.31 6.10 -15.76
C LYS A 26 -3.29 5.82 -16.85
N VAL A 27 -3.13 4.55 -17.18
CA VAL A 27 -2.44 4.08 -18.38
C VAL A 27 -3.38 3.20 -19.18
N GLU A 28 -3.41 3.39 -20.50
CA GLU A 28 -4.17 2.57 -21.43
C GLU A 28 -3.19 1.72 -22.24
N VAL A 29 -3.50 0.44 -22.38
CA VAL A 29 -2.79 -0.49 -23.26
C VAL A 29 -3.73 -1.11 -24.26
N PHE A 30 -3.22 -1.42 -25.44
CA PHE A 30 -4.03 -1.83 -26.58
C PHE A 30 -3.70 -3.25 -27.02
N PHE A 31 -4.70 -3.91 -27.59
CA PHE A 31 -4.60 -5.30 -28.00
C PHE A 31 -4.87 -5.44 -29.49
N GLU A 32 -4.15 -6.39 -30.08
CA GLU A 32 -4.45 -6.85 -31.44
C GLU A 32 -5.86 -7.43 -31.52
N PHE A 33 -6.38 -7.46 -32.75
CA PHE A 33 -7.67 -8.07 -33.02
C PHE A 33 -7.72 -9.52 -32.49
N ASP A 34 -8.78 -9.81 -31.74
CA ASP A 34 -9.05 -11.13 -31.14
C ASP A 34 -7.97 -11.69 -30.20
N LYS A 35 -7.00 -10.88 -29.78
CA LYS A 35 -5.93 -11.30 -28.85
C LYS A 35 -6.12 -10.71 -27.46
N TYR A 36 -5.64 -11.44 -26.46
CA TYR A 36 -5.57 -10.99 -25.08
C TYR A 36 -4.16 -10.92 -24.50
N PHE A 37 -3.16 -11.44 -25.22
CA PHE A 37 -1.75 -11.29 -24.84
C PHE A 37 -1.28 -9.86 -25.12
N LEU A 38 -0.44 -9.33 -24.24
CA LEU A 38 0.19 -8.03 -24.44
C LEU A 38 1.13 -8.06 -25.65
N ASN A 39 1.01 -7.06 -26.53
CA ASN A 39 1.97 -6.83 -27.61
C ASN A 39 3.16 -5.99 -27.10
N ASP A 40 4.23 -5.93 -27.88
CA ASP A 40 5.48 -5.25 -27.50
C ASP A 40 5.26 -3.76 -27.17
N GLU A 41 4.39 -3.09 -27.92
CA GLU A 41 4.07 -1.67 -27.69
C GLU A 41 3.38 -1.45 -26.33
N SER A 42 2.42 -2.31 -25.98
CA SER A 42 1.73 -2.25 -24.68
C SER A 42 2.65 -2.61 -23.53
N VAL A 43 3.55 -3.59 -23.72
CA VAL A 43 4.60 -3.90 -22.73
C VAL A 43 5.48 -2.68 -22.50
N GLN A 44 6.00 -2.07 -23.57
CA GLN A 44 6.84 -0.86 -23.47
C GLN A 44 6.11 0.29 -22.80
N THR A 45 4.83 0.47 -23.11
CA THR A 45 3.97 1.50 -22.49
C THR A 45 3.87 1.29 -20.99
N LEU A 46 3.53 0.07 -20.55
CA LEU A 46 3.47 -0.26 -19.13
C LEU A 46 4.83 -0.05 -18.47
N GLU A 47 5.90 -0.63 -19.00
CA GLU A 47 7.24 -0.51 -18.41
C GLU A 47 7.70 0.94 -18.29
N LYS A 48 7.47 1.76 -19.31
CA LYS A 48 7.76 3.19 -19.26
C LYS A 48 6.96 3.88 -18.16
N THR A 49 5.66 3.60 -18.03
CA THR A 49 4.83 4.14 -16.94
C THR A 49 5.37 3.73 -15.58
N LEU A 50 5.78 2.47 -15.41
CA LEU A 50 6.35 1.98 -14.14
C LEU A 50 7.68 2.66 -13.80
N GLN A 51 8.55 2.88 -14.80
CA GLN A 51 9.82 3.59 -14.61
C GLN A 51 9.61 5.05 -14.21
N GLN A 52 8.63 5.72 -14.82
CA GLN A 52 8.32 7.11 -14.53
C GLN A 52 7.59 7.29 -13.18
N ASN A 53 6.93 6.23 -12.69
CA ASN A 53 6.11 6.26 -11.49
C ASN A 53 6.48 5.10 -10.56
N PRO A 54 7.66 5.15 -9.90
CA PRO A 54 8.18 4.01 -9.14
C PRO A 54 7.38 3.69 -7.87
N ASN A 55 6.58 4.64 -7.37
CA ASN A 55 5.81 4.51 -6.14
C ASN A 55 4.31 4.66 -6.46
N ILE A 56 3.71 3.63 -7.05
CA ILE A 56 2.27 3.62 -7.34
C ILE A 56 1.58 2.42 -6.73
N ILE A 57 0.26 2.55 -6.56
CA ILE A 57 -0.64 1.46 -6.22
C ILE A 57 -1.80 1.43 -7.20
N VAL A 58 -2.04 0.28 -7.80
CA VAL A 58 -3.13 0.10 -8.78
C VAL A 58 -4.45 -0.04 -8.02
N SER A 59 -5.44 0.78 -8.38
CA SER A 59 -6.77 0.77 -7.76
C SER A 59 -7.84 0.16 -8.64
N LYS A 60 -7.68 0.19 -9.98
CA LYS A 60 -8.67 -0.37 -10.92
C LYS A 60 -8.02 -0.93 -12.19
N ILE A 61 -8.59 -2.00 -12.74
CA ILE A 61 -8.21 -2.56 -14.05
C ILE A 61 -9.48 -2.89 -14.84
N TYR A 62 -9.70 -2.17 -15.94
CA TYR A 62 -10.89 -2.32 -16.77
C TYR A 62 -10.55 -2.76 -18.19
N GLY A 63 -11.22 -3.78 -18.70
CA GLY A 63 -11.00 -4.32 -20.04
C GLY A 63 -12.16 -4.00 -20.98
N TYR A 64 -11.84 -3.77 -22.25
CA TYR A 64 -12.78 -3.39 -23.29
C TYR A 64 -12.50 -4.20 -24.57
N CYS A 65 -13.55 -4.46 -25.34
CA CYS A 65 -13.52 -5.07 -26.67
C CYS A 65 -14.23 -4.16 -27.69
N ASP A 66 -13.96 -4.38 -28.97
CA ASP A 66 -14.76 -3.76 -30.03
C ASP A 66 -16.10 -4.49 -30.22
N TRP A 67 -17.04 -3.90 -30.97
CA TRP A 67 -18.37 -4.47 -31.24
C TRP A 67 -18.36 -5.75 -32.11
N LYS A 68 -17.18 -6.21 -32.55
CA LYS A 68 -17.08 -7.39 -33.42
C LYS A 68 -17.12 -8.66 -32.58
N GLY A 69 -18.24 -9.36 -32.60
CA GLY A 69 -18.40 -10.65 -31.92
C GLY A 69 -19.78 -10.82 -31.31
N SER A 70 -19.99 -11.89 -30.55
CA SER A 70 -21.16 -11.96 -29.65
C SER A 70 -20.84 -11.27 -28.34
N ASN A 71 -21.86 -10.70 -27.69
CA ASN A 71 -21.69 -10.00 -26.41
C ASN A 71 -20.97 -10.87 -25.35
N SER A 72 -21.41 -12.13 -25.19
CA SER A 72 -20.76 -13.11 -24.29
C SER A 72 -19.29 -13.42 -24.63
N TYR A 73 -18.93 -13.39 -25.91
CA TYR A 73 -17.54 -13.57 -26.34
C TYR A 73 -16.67 -12.37 -25.95
N ASN A 74 -17.15 -11.16 -26.23
CA ASN A 74 -16.46 -9.91 -25.92
C ASN A 74 -16.30 -9.70 -24.41
N ASP A 75 -17.29 -10.10 -23.62
CA ASP A 75 -17.18 -10.12 -22.15
C ASP A 75 -16.02 -11.02 -21.71
N THR A 76 -15.99 -12.26 -22.21
CA THR A 76 -14.92 -13.21 -21.88
C THR A 76 -13.54 -12.71 -22.30
N LEU A 77 -13.43 -12.15 -23.52
CA LEU A 77 -12.16 -11.66 -24.06
C LEU A 77 -11.66 -10.43 -23.27
N SER A 78 -12.55 -9.51 -22.91
CA SER A 78 -12.18 -8.33 -22.12
C SER A 78 -11.69 -8.71 -20.72
N VAL A 79 -12.29 -9.71 -20.07
CA VAL A 79 -11.82 -10.26 -18.79
C VAL A 79 -10.44 -10.93 -18.95
N ARG A 80 -10.20 -11.67 -20.02
CA ARG A 80 -8.87 -12.28 -20.27
C ARG A 80 -7.77 -11.22 -20.40
N ARG A 81 -8.04 -10.10 -21.07
CA ARG A 81 -7.10 -8.97 -21.17
C ARG A 81 -6.80 -8.33 -19.82
N VAL A 82 -7.83 -8.15 -18.98
CA VAL A 82 -7.66 -7.66 -17.60
C VAL A 82 -6.73 -8.57 -16.82
N ASN A 83 -6.94 -9.89 -16.90
CA ASN A 83 -6.10 -10.87 -16.20
C ASN A 83 -4.65 -10.85 -16.69
N GLU A 84 -4.42 -10.74 -18.00
CA GLU A 84 -3.06 -10.63 -18.56
C GLU A 84 -2.32 -9.42 -17.99
N VAL A 85 -2.95 -8.25 -18.00
CA VAL A 85 -2.37 -7.01 -17.45
C VAL A 85 -2.14 -7.13 -15.94
N TYR A 86 -3.08 -7.72 -15.20
CA TYR A 86 -2.93 -7.99 -13.78
C TYR A 86 -1.68 -8.84 -13.49
N HIS A 87 -1.51 -9.94 -14.21
CA HIS A 87 -0.36 -10.84 -14.04
C HIS A 87 0.96 -10.14 -14.40
N PHE A 88 0.98 -9.35 -15.49
CA PHE A 88 2.15 -8.55 -15.85
C PHE A 88 2.56 -7.60 -14.72
N LEU A 89 1.61 -6.82 -14.18
CA LEU A 89 1.87 -5.84 -13.11
C LEU A 89 2.35 -6.52 -11.82
N ARG A 90 1.74 -7.64 -11.45
CA ARG A 90 2.16 -8.45 -10.29
C ARG A 90 3.57 -9.00 -10.47
N ASN A 91 3.89 -9.55 -11.64
CA ASN A 91 5.21 -10.11 -11.93
C ASN A 91 6.30 -9.03 -11.91
N LYS A 92 5.96 -7.78 -12.24
CA LYS A 92 6.86 -6.61 -12.10
C LYS A 92 6.93 -6.06 -10.67
N GLY A 93 6.22 -6.66 -9.71
CA GLY A 93 6.23 -6.28 -8.30
C GLY A 93 5.41 -5.03 -7.97
N ILE A 94 4.48 -4.63 -8.83
CA ILE A 94 3.64 -3.45 -8.60
C ILE A 94 2.59 -3.75 -7.53
N LYS A 95 2.43 -2.81 -6.59
CA LYS A 95 1.43 -2.92 -5.54
C LYS A 95 0.04 -2.72 -6.12
N ILE A 96 -0.90 -3.54 -5.67
CA ILE A 96 -2.31 -3.46 -6.04
C ILE A 96 -3.10 -3.23 -4.75
N LYS A 97 -4.05 -2.30 -4.78
CA LYS A 97 -4.86 -1.91 -3.64
C LYS A 97 -5.70 -3.10 -3.17
N PRO A 98 -5.77 -3.38 -1.85
CA PRO A 98 -6.72 -4.36 -1.34
C PRO A 98 -8.14 -3.97 -1.78
N GLY A 99 -8.88 -4.92 -2.36
CA GLY A 99 -10.22 -4.66 -2.91
C GLY A 99 -10.23 -3.80 -4.19
N TYR A 100 -9.13 -3.74 -4.94
CA TYR A 100 -9.08 -3.10 -6.25
C TYR A 100 -10.21 -3.59 -7.17
N GLU A 101 -10.71 -2.70 -8.02
CA GLU A 101 -11.85 -2.99 -8.87
C GLU A 101 -11.40 -3.58 -10.22
N THR A 102 -11.99 -4.70 -10.62
CA THR A 102 -11.76 -5.27 -11.95
C THR A 102 -13.07 -5.51 -12.67
N LYS A 103 -13.13 -5.14 -13.95
CA LYS A 103 -14.31 -5.40 -14.78
C LYS A 103 -13.92 -5.54 -16.25
N GLY A 104 -14.42 -6.58 -16.90
CA GLY A 104 -14.51 -6.65 -18.35
C GLY A 104 -15.83 -6.02 -18.78
N PHE A 105 -15.78 -4.93 -19.54
CA PHE A 105 -16.96 -4.27 -20.07
C PHE A 105 -17.41 -4.85 -21.42
N GLY A 106 -16.62 -5.73 -22.04
CA GLY A 106 -16.91 -6.21 -23.39
C GLY A 106 -17.12 -5.02 -24.33
N GLU A 107 -18.30 -4.95 -24.94
CA GLU A 107 -18.72 -3.84 -25.81
C GLU A 107 -19.63 -2.80 -25.12
N ASP A 108 -19.97 -3.01 -23.84
CA ASP A 108 -20.91 -2.18 -23.05
C ASP A 108 -20.24 -0.88 -22.54
N PHE A 109 -19.89 -0.01 -23.48
CA PHE A 109 -19.36 1.32 -23.24
C PHE A 109 -19.49 2.21 -24.50
N LYS A 110 -19.19 3.50 -24.37
CA LYS A 110 -19.15 4.41 -25.52
C LYS A 110 -17.91 4.12 -26.37
N GLN A 111 -18.12 3.54 -27.56
CA GLN A 111 -17.04 3.19 -28.47
C GLN A 111 -16.48 4.40 -29.24
N SER A 112 -15.18 4.36 -29.50
CA SER A 112 -14.50 5.22 -30.46
C SER A 112 -14.83 4.79 -31.89
N GLU A 113 -14.82 5.75 -32.82
CA GLU A 113 -14.91 5.48 -34.26
C GLU A 113 -13.70 4.67 -34.74
N VAL A 114 -12.53 4.85 -34.09
CA VAL A 114 -11.32 4.09 -34.37
C VAL A 114 -11.37 2.77 -33.61
N GLN A 115 -11.69 1.68 -34.32
CA GLN A 115 -11.90 0.35 -33.72
C GLN A 115 -10.71 -0.16 -32.89
N ALA A 116 -9.48 0.18 -33.29
CA ALA A 116 -8.29 -0.22 -32.54
C ALA A 116 -8.25 0.36 -31.11
N GLU A 117 -8.83 1.55 -30.91
CA GLU A 117 -8.86 2.22 -29.61
C GLU A 117 -9.84 1.57 -28.62
N ASN A 118 -10.76 0.72 -29.12
CA ASN A 118 -11.75 0.02 -28.31
C ASN A 118 -11.19 -1.27 -27.70
N ARG A 119 -10.12 -1.83 -28.29
CA ARG A 119 -9.45 -3.05 -27.81
C ARG A 119 -8.40 -2.69 -26.78
N LYS A 120 -8.82 -2.35 -25.56
CA LYS A 120 -7.91 -1.83 -24.56
C LYS A 120 -8.16 -2.34 -23.15
N VAL A 121 -7.13 -2.19 -22.32
CA VAL A 121 -7.25 -2.23 -20.86
C VAL A 121 -6.82 -0.89 -20.32
N VAL A 122 -7.59 -0.36 -19.38
CA VAL A 122 -7.31 0.87 -18.64
C VAL A 122 -6.94 0.49 -17.22
N VAL A 123 -5.73 0.84 -16.82
CA VAL A 123 -5.23 0.66 -15.45
C VAL A 123 -5.27 2.02 -14.76
N MET A 124 -6.01 2.13 -13.67
CA MET A 124 -6.01 3.32 -12.82
C MET A 124 -5.13 3.08 -11.60
N TYR A 125 -4.29 4.06 -11.27
CA TYR A 125 -3.34 3.98 -10.18
C TYR A 125 -3.23 5.31 -9.45
N GLU A 126 -2.81 5.22 -8.19
CA GLU A 126 -2.57 6.33 -7.28
C GLU A 126 -1.07 6.39 -6.98
N GLN A 127 -0.50 7.60 -6.87
CA GLN A 127 0.84 7.74 -6.33
C GLN A 127 0.81 7.35 -4.85
N LEU A 128 1.64 6.39 -4.47
CA LEU A 128 1.96 6.11 -3.08
C LEU A 128 2.81 7.27 -2.58
N GLN A 129 2.13 8.29 -2.04
CA GLN A 129 2.82 9.31 -1.27
C GLN A 129 3.51 8.61 -0.09
N PRO A 130 4.81 8.87 0.15
CA PRO A 130 5.43 8.44 1.39
C PRO A 130 4.57 8.98 2.54
N GLU A 131 4.07 8.13 3.43
CA GLU A 131 3.45 8.59 4.68
C GLU A 131 4.45 9.55 5.33
N GLN A 132 4.08 10.83 5.43
CA GLN A 132 4.95 11.77 6.12
C GLN A 132 5.07 11.33 7.57
N PRO A 133 6.26 11.44 8.20
CA PRO A 133 6.44 11.04 9.59
C PRO A 133 5.40 11.68 10.54
N ASP A 134 4.96 12.91 10.26
CA ASP A 134 3.95 13.57 11.09
C ASP A 134 2.53 12.98 10.91
N ASP A 135 2.14 12.61 9.69
CA ASP A 135 0.81 12.06 9.40
C ASP A 135 0.66 10.63 9.95
N SER A 136 1.69 9.80 9.77
CA SER A 136 1.72 8.44 10.32
C SER A 136 1.70 8.43 11.85
N ARG A 137 2.48 9.32 12.49
CA ARG A 137 2.42 9.54 13.94
C ARG A 137 1.04 9.99 14.41
N LYS A 138 0.44 11.00 13.77
CA LYS A 138 -0.91 11.49 14.10
C LYS A 138 -1.95 10.38 14.01
N ALA A 139 -1.93 9.60 12.92
CA ALA A 139 -2.83 8.47 12.75
C ALA A 139 -2.67 7.43 13.87
N LEU A 140 -1.42 7.08 14.24
CA LEU A 140 -1.17 6.17 15.37
C LEU A 140 -1.66 6.76 16.70
N ALA A 141 -1.40 8.05 16.94
CA ALA A 141 -1.84 8.76 18.13
C ALA A 141 -3.37 8.77 18.25
N ASP A 142 -4.10 9.00 17.15
CA ASP A 142 -5.55 8.99 17.10
C ASP A 142 -6.12 7.59 17.34
N LEU A 143 -5.53 6.55 16.74
CA LEU A 143 -5.89 5.16 17.00
C LEU A 143 -5.68 4.83 18.48
N VAL A 144 -4.52 5.19 19.03
CA VAL A 144 -4.22 4.99 20.43
C VAL A 144 -5.22 5.76 21.27
N LYS A 145 -5.49 7.04 21.03
CA LYS A 145 -6.42 7.87 21.81
C LYS A 145 -7.82 7.25 21.91
N ASN A 146 -8.34 6.72 20.80
CA ASN A 146 -9.71 6.20 20.72
C ASN A 146 -9.85 4.74 21.19
N ALA A 147 -8.75 3.99 21.34
CA ALA A 147 -8.79 2.59 21.75
C ALA A 147 -9.18 2.36 23.23
N ALA A 148 -9.89 1.29 23.54
CA ALA A 148 -10.14 0.81 24.90
C ALA A 148 -9.09 -0.22 25.34
N ALA A 149 -9.05 -0.55 26.64
CA ALA A 149 -8.24 -1.67 27.12
C ALA A 149 -8.71 -2.99 26.47
N GLY A 150 -7.76 -3.77 25.95
CA GLY A 150 -7.99 -4.98 25.15
C GLY A 150 -7.92 -4.76 23.64
N ASP A 151 -8.07 -3.52 23.16
CA ASP A 151 -7.99 -3.22 21.74
C ASP A 151 -6.58 -3.43 21.19
N LYS A 152 -6.52 -3.84 19.93
CA LYS A 152 -5.27 -4.14 19.22
C LYS A 152 -5.08 -3.17 18.06
N ILE A 153 -3.88 -2.61 17.97
CA ILE A 153 -3.49 -1.69 16.92
C ILE A 153 -2.29 -2.29 16.19
N LYS A 154 -2.46 -2.58 14.88
CA LYS A 154 -1.37 -3.07 14.02
C LYS A 154 -0.38 -1.94 13.76
N LEU A 155 0.91 -2.20 14.02
CA LEU A 155 1.98 -1.27 13.65
C LEU A 155 2.30 -1.45 12.17
N LYS A 156 1.76 -0.55 11.33
CA LYS A 156 2.02 -0.57 9.88
C LYS A 156 3.51 -0.38 9.60
N ASN A 157 4.03 -0.95 8.52
CA ASN A 157 5.41 -0.76 8.07
C ASN A 157 6.54 -1.24 9.02
N ILE A 158 6.23 -1.98 10.09
CA ILE A 158 7.20 -2.79 10.84
C ILE A 158 7.57 -4.03 10.02
N ASN A 159 8.84 -4.14 9.65
CA ASN A 159 9.39 -5.16 8.78
C ASN A 159 10.72 -5.68 9.38
N PHE A 160 11.05 -6.94 9.09
CA PHE A 160 12.25 -7.60 9.57
C PHE A 160 12.98 -8.30 8.43
N LEU A 161 14.28 -8.54 8.58
CA LEU A 161 14.98 -9.47 7.67
C LEU A 161 14.37 -10.88 7.80
N ASN A 162 14.37 -11.63 6.68
CA ASN A 162 13.76 -12.95 6.60
C ASN A 162 14.20 -13.87 7.75
N ASN A 163 13.22 -14.55 8.36
CA ASN A 163 13.42 -15.46 9.51
C ASN A 163 14.21 -14.87 10.69
N SER A 164 14.19 -13.55 10.86
CA SER A 164 14.90 -12.87 11.94
C SER A 164 14.02 -11.88 12.72
N ALA A 165 14.58 -11.39 13.82
CA ALA A 165 14.08 -10.26 14.59
C ALA A 165 14.85 -8.95 14.29
N ILE A 166 15.62 -8.90 13.20
CA ILE A 166 16.40 -7.72 12.82
C ILE A 166 15.48 -6.76 12.04
N LEU A 167 15.18 -5.61 12.64
CA LEU A 167 14.39 -4.54 12.02
C LEU A 167 15.15 -3.91 10.84
N VAL A 168 14.47 -3.71 9.72
CA VAL A 168 15.06 -3.02 8.55
C VAL A 168 14.95 -1.49 8.71
N PRO A 169 15.81 -0.69 8.03
CA PRO A 169 15.81 0.77 8.16
C PRO A 169 14.45 1.42 7.93
N LYS A 170 13.65 0.91 6.98
CA LYS A 170 12.30 1.42 6.67
C LYS A 170 11.31 1.32 7.83
N SER A 171 11.61 0.54 8.87
CA SER A 171 10.75 0.39 10.06
C SER A 171 11.09 1.36 11.18
N LYS A 172 12.20 2.11 11.06
CA LYS A 172 12.59 3.10 12.06
C LYS A 172 11.51 4.16 12.31
N PRO A 173 10.88 4.80 11.29
CA PRO A 173 9.90 5.85 11.52
C PRO A 173 8.78 5.40 12.46
N VAL A 174 8.20 4.23 12.20
CA VAL A 174 7.10 3.65 13.00
C VAL A 174 7.50 3.41 14.46
N LEU A 175 8.76 3.04 14.72
CA LEU A 175 9.26 2.86 16.08
C LEU A 175 9.34 4.21 16.82
N TYR A 176 9.77 5.26 16.13
CA TYR A 176 9.79 6.62 16.68
C TYR A 176 8.39 7.16 16.88
N ASP A 177 7.45 6.90 15.97
CA ASP A 177 6.04 7.28 16.13
C ASP A 177 5.46 6.65 17.39
N LEU A 178 5.68 5.34 17.58
CA LEU A 178 5.23 4.63 18.78
C LEU A 178 5.91 5.17 20.05
N LEU A 179 7.19 5.52 19.99
CA LEU A 179 7.91 6.14 21.10
C LEU A 179 7.27 7.48 21.48
N CYS A 180 7.06 8.38 20.52
CA CYS A 180 6.43 9.67 20.76
C CYS A 180 5.03 9.50 21.35
N VAL A 181 4.22 8.59 20.81
CA VAL A 181 2.89 8.29 21.36
C VAL A 181 2.97 7.80 22.81
N MET A 182 3.95 6.95 23.14
CA MET A 182 4.17 6.49 24.52
C MET A 182 4.67 7.60 25.46
N GLU A 183 5.46 8.55 24.97
CA GLU A 183 5.94 9.72 25.73
C GLU A 183 4.80 10.72 25.99
N GLU A 184 3.97 10.98 24.98
CA GLU A 184 2.81 11.88 25.04
C GLU A 184 1.66 11.31 25.90
N ASN A 185 1.66 10.00 26.18
CA ASN A 185 0.64 9.33 26.99
C ASN A 185 1.28 8.59 28.19
N PRO A 186 1.70 9.28 29.28
CA PRO A 186 2.49 8.68 30.36
C PRO A 186 1.85 7.50 31.11
N THR A 187 0.53 7.40 31.09
CA THR A 187 -0.24 6.34 31.75
C THR A 187 -0.48 5.12 30.86
N LEU A 188 -0.24 5.25 29.54
CA LEU A 188 -0.44 4.18 28.57
C LEU A 188 0.46 2.98 28.89
N LYS A 189 -0.16 1.80 28.97
CA LYS A 189 0.50 0.49 29.08
C LYS A 189 0.12 -0.36 27.88
N ILE A 190 1.10 -1.03 27.28
CA ILE A 190 0.92 -1.85 26.09
C ILE A 190 1.56 -3.23 26.21
N GLU A 191 0.95 -4.22 25.56
CA GLU A 191 1.57 -5.51 25.26
C GLU A 191 1.90 -5.57 23.77
N ILE A 192 3.17 -5.77 23.43
CA ILE A 192 3.62 -5.90 22.04
C ILE A 192 3.48 -7.35 21.61
N GLN A 193 2.68 -7.60 20.58
CA GLN A 193 2.34 -8.94 20.11
C GLN A 193 2.97 -9.20 18.74
N GLY A 194 3.80 -10.23 18.65
CA GLY A 194 4.45 -10.66 17.41
C GLY A 194 3.75 -11.86 16.79
N HIS A 195 3.66 -11.87 15.46
CA HIS A 195 3.03 -12.94 14.67
C HIS A 195 3.91 -13.30 13.47
N ILE A 196 3.80 -14.55 13.00
CA ILE A 196 4.45 -15.05 11.78
C ILE A 196 3.43 -15.77 10.89
N CYS A 197 3.81 -16.07 9.65
CA CYS A 197 2.99 -16.79 8.67
C CYS A 197 3.69 -18.10 8.25
N CYS A 198 3.03 -18.84 7.36
CA CYS A 198 3.68 -19.73 6.39
C CYS A 198 4.39 -20.99 6.96
N GLN A 199 4.35 -21.20 8.27
CA GLN A 199 4.84 -22.41 8.93
C GLN A 199 3.67 -23.32 9.30
N THR A 200 3.86 -24.63 9.22
CA THR A 200 2.86 -25.65 9.60
C THR A 200 3.01 -26.11 11.06
N GLN A 201 4.10 -25.74 11.72
CA GLN A 201 4.34 -25.99 13.13
C GLN A 201 4.37 -24.67 13.91
N ALA A 202 3.99 -24.72 15.19
CA ALA A 202 4.05 -23.56 16.07
C ALA A 202 5.49 -23.05 16.18
N ASP A 203 5.67 -21.73 16.00
CA ASP A 203 6.92 -20.93 15.98
C ASP A 203 8.16 -21.65 16.52
N GLN A 204 8.73 -22.52 15.69
CA GLN A 204 9.76 -23.48 16.10
C GLN A 204 11.04 -22.79 16.61
N TYR A 205 11.23 -21.52 16.24
CA TYR A 205 12.41 -20.72 16.56
C TYR A 205 12.09 -19.46 17.38
N ASP A 206 10.88 -19.35 17.93
CA ASP A 206 10.43 -18.21 18.74
C ASP A 206 10.61 -16.84 18.04
N VAL A 207 10.50 -16.82 16.71
CA VAL A 207 10.73 -15.64 15.86
C VAL A 207 9.70 -14.56 16.18
N SER A 208 8.46 -14.95 16.42
CA SER A 208 7.39 -14.01 16.75
C SER A 208 7.66 -13.29 18.08
N SER A 209 8.10 -14.01 19.12
CA SER A 209 8.48 -13.41 20.40
C SER A 209 9.74 -12.56 20.24
N ALA A 210 10.72 -13.02 19.48
CA ALA A 210 11.95 -12.28 19.23
C ALA A 210 11.67 -10.94 18.52
N ARG A 211 10.74 -10.91 17.56
CA ARG A 211 10.29 -9.68 16.88
C ARG A 211 9.57 -8.71 17.82
N ALA A 212 8.65 -9.22 18.64
CA ALA A 212 7.99 -8.42 19.67
C ALA A 212 9.00 -7.85 20.68
N ARG A 213 9.98 -8.68 21.08
CA ARG A 213 11.09 -8.28 21.96
C ARG A 213 11.96 -7.19 21.34
N ALA A 214 12.18 -7.18 20.02
CA ALA A 214 12.97 -6.15 19.37
C ALA A 214 12.35 -4.76 19.53
N VAL A 215 11.02 -4.64 19.34
CA VAL A 215 10.27 -3.39 19.55
C VAL A 215 10.27 -3.00 21.04
N TYR A 216 10.05 -3.97 21.93
CA TYR A 216 10.12 -3.77 23.37
C TYR A 216 11.48 -3.20 23.81
N MET A 217 12.57 -3.79 23.34
CA MET A 217 13.94 -3.35 23.65
C MET A 217 14.24 -1.97 23.09
N PHE A 218 13.68 -1.61 21.93
CA PHE A 218 13.79 -0.26 21.39
C PHE A 218 13.14 0.76 22.35
N LEU A 219 11.92 0.53 22.82
CA LEU A 219 11.23 1.44 23.74
C LEU A 219 11.94 1.54 25.10
N LEU A 220 12.43 0.42 25.64
CA LEU A 220 13.23 0.42 26.87
C LEU A 220 14.53 1.24 26.74
N ARG A 221 15.26 1.10 25.64
CA ARG A 221 16.49 1.88 25.40
C ARG A 221 16.19 3.38 25.31
N ASN A 222 15.02 3.74 24.80
CA ASN A 222 14.48 5.10 24.77
C ASN A 222 13.69 5.46 26.05
N LYS A 223 13.99 4.82 27.18
CA LYS A 223 13.57 5.25 28.53
C LYS A 223 12.08 5.14 28.84
N ILE A 224 11.29 4.40 28.06
CA ILE A 224 9.94 4.01 28.49
C ILE A 224 10.03 3.02 29.66
N ASP A 225 9.28 3.27 30.74
CA ASP A 225 9.29 2.44 31.94
C ASP A 225 8.88 0.99 31.62
N ARG A 226 9.68 0.03 32.10
CA ARG A 226 9.44 -1.41 31.97
C ARG A 226 8.06 -1.85 32.47
N LYS A 227 7.50 -1.18 33.49
CA LYS A 227 6.16 -1.47 34.03
C LYS A 227 5.02 -1.13 33.08
N ARG A 228 5.30 -0.35 32.02
CA ARG A 228 4.34 0.04 30.99
C ARG A 228 4.37 -0.89 29.77
N LEU A 229 5.32 -1.83 29.72
CA LEU A 229 5.61 -2.62 28.55
C LEU A 229 5.61 -4.11 28.89
N SER A 230 4.90 -4.90 28.09
CA SER A 230 5.11 -6.35 27.98
C SER A 230 5.26 -6.74 26.50
N PHE A 231 5.70 -7.96 26.24
CA PHE A 231 5.72 -8.51 24.88
C PHE A 231 5.40 -9.99 24.87
N LYS A 232 4.83 -10.49 23.77
CA LYS A 232 4.47 -11.90 23.59
C LYS A 232 4.51 -12.29 22.11
N GLY A 233 5.07 -13.44 21.80
CA GLY A 233 4.93 -14.07 20.49
C GLY A 233 3.74 -15.01 20.47
N PHE A 234 3.00 -14.99 19.36
CA PHE A 234 1.89 -15.92 19.13
C PHE A 234 2.17 -16.90 18.01
N GLY A 235 3.34 -16.83 17.38
CA GLY A 235 3.65 -17.68 16.25
C GLY A 235 2.60 -17.56 15.15
N ILE A 236 2.07 -18.72 14.75
CA ILE A 236 0.96 -18.88 13.80
C ILE A 236 -0.40 -19.07 14.50
N THR A 237 -0.48 -19.00 15.83
CA THR A 237 -1.67 -19.41 16.60
C THR A 237 -2.83 -18.40 16.56
N ARG A 238 -2.57 -17.18 16.06
CA ARG A 238 -3.55 -16.08 15.95
C ARG A 238 -3.50 -15.43 14.57
N PRO A 239 -3.76 -16.19 13.50
CA PRO A 239 -3.72 -15.65 12.15
C PRO A 239 -4.92 -14.72 11.92
N ILE A 240 -4.72 -13.69 11.09
CA ILE A 240 -5.82 -12.88 10.55
C ILE A 240 -6.45 -13.63 9.38
N HIS A 241 -5.62 -14.22 8.52
CA HIS A 241 -6.04 -15.04 7.37
C HIS A 241 -5.79 -16.52 7.64
N PRO A 242 -6.75 -17.41 7.35
CA PRO A 242 -6.54 -18.85 7.54
C PRO A 242 -5.26 -19.35 6.88
N ILE A 243 -4.55 -20.24 7.57
CA ILE A 243 -3.34 -20.91 7.05
C ILE A 243 -3.79 -22.23 6.39
N PRO A 244 -3.33 -22.57 5.16
CA PRO A 244 -2.39 -21.81 4.34
C PRO A 244 -3.02 -20.56 3.73
N GLU A 245 -2.26 -19.47 3.70
CA GLU A 245 -2.66 -18.22 3.08
C GLU A 245 -2.84 -18.37 1.57
N LYS A 246 -3.85 -17.70 1.00
CA LYS A 246 -4.18 -17.77 -0.43
C LYS A 246 -3.26 -16.91 -1.29
N SER A 247 -2.54 -15.98 -0.67
CA SER A 247 -1.66 -15.04 -1.35
C SER A 247 -0.54 -14.54 -0.44
N GLU A 248 0.50 -13.97 -1.05
CA GLU A 248 1.59 -13.32 -0.32
C GLU A 248 1.10 -12.10 0.49
N GLU A 249 0.00 -11.48 0.07
CA GLU A 249 -0.62 -10.37 0.79
C GLU A 249 -1.24 -10.83 2.11
N GLU A 250 -2.01 -11.92 2.09
CA GLU A 250 -2.54 -12.55 3.30
C GLU A 250 -1.39 -13.02 4.23
N ALA A 251 -0.33 -13.57 3.65
CA ALA A 251 0.87 -13.96 4.38
C ALA A 251 1.56 -12.77 5.05
N ASP A 252 1.67 -11.63 4.37
CA ASP A 252 2.23 -10.41 4.93
C ASP A 252 1.38 -9.84 6.07
N GLU A 253 0.05 -9.90 5.92
CA GLU A 253 -0.86 -9.49 7.00
C GLU A 253 -0.77 -10.38 8.24
N ASN A 254 -0.54 -11.68 8.06
CA ASN A 254 -0.23 -12.60 9.15
C ASN A 254 1.14 -12.29 9.81
N ARG A 255 2.18 -11.92 9.03
CA ARG A 255 3.49 -11.48 9.53
C ARG A 255 3.48 -10.05 10.05
N ARG A 256 2.82 -9.82 11.18
CA ARG A 256 2.68 -8.48 11.76
C ARG A 256 3.23 -8.36 13.18
N VAL A 257 3.41 -7.12 13.60
CA VAL A 257 3.49 -6.74 15.01
C VAL A 257 2.32 -5.81 15.31
N GLU A 258 1.64 -6.06 16.42
CA GLU A 258 0.55 -5.23 16.93
C GLU A 258 0.80 -4.88 18.39
N ILE A 259 0.22 -3.78 18.86
CA ILE A 259 0.18 -3.43 20.28
C ILE A 259 -1.23 -3.66 20.79
N MET A 260 -1.35 -4.28 21.95
CA MET A 260 -2.60 -4.36 22.69
C MET A 260 -2.59 -3.32 23.80
N ILE A 261 -3.64 -2.50 23.89
CA ILE A 261 -3.79 -1.53 24.96
C ILE A 261 -4.12 -2.29 26.25
N VAL A 262 -3.28 -2.16 27.27
CA VAL A 262 -3.49 -2.81 28.57
C VAL A 262 -4.20 -1.85 29.52
N ALA A 263 -3.78 -0.59 29.55
CA ALA A 263 -4.36 0.47 30.36
C ALA A 263 -3.98 1.84 29.79
N LYS A 264 -4.75 2.86 30.17
CA LYS A 264 -4.48 4.28 29.90
C LYS A 264 -4.82 5.11 31.13
#